data_AF-A0A9P6E3R7-F1
#
_entry.id   AF-A0A9P6E3R7-F1
#
_cell.length_a   1.000
_cell.length_b   1.000
_cell.length_c   1.000
_cell.angle_alpha   90.00
_cell.angle_beta   90.00
_cell.angle_gamma   90.00
#
_symmetry.space_group_name_H-M   'P 1'
#
loop_
_entity.id
_entity.type
_entity.pdbx_description
1 polymer ?
#
loop_
_entity_poly.entity_id
_entity_poly.type
_entity_poly.pdbx_seq_one_letter_code
_entity_poly.pdbx_strand_id
1 'polypeptide(L)'
;MTLTIFRFFHSRTIQDIPLTQTLRNTPTCVVEVVAFATVRKLIANNGVTFEDIDATKAFLSPSRRLVDLHKKSDLPQWPALKEALSIQIPRQEFTPKALHADFLELFCNNRNCVISFCSTHEHTSSPRPRAPKIPYSKLGDTTSRPCGNRCFLEPSSSVDLLVHGTAWDSNDIELLHCILKFSPDILPCDLAMICRKPCREVHRQRAELRSSVADLPVDKHRNRSNNLPRDFEEDSTVFTPPLPCQHQGPCNNRTACACYKNKARCHTRCGCTKTCPRRWKGCSCAKRRAGATVGVCRTNHCSCFREKLQV
;
A
#
# COMPACT_ATOMS: atom_id res chain seq x y z
N MET A 1 12.32 36.32 -17.14
CA MET A 1 12.47 35.13 -18.01
C MET A 1 11.16 34.39 -18.30
N THR A 2 10.08 34.62 -17.53
CA THR A 2 8.75 34.02 -17.70
C THR A 2 8.03 34.40 -19.03
N LEU A 3 8.35 35.56 -19.61
CA LEU A 3 7.75 36.04 -20.87
C LEU A 3 8.38 35.43 -22.15
N THR A 4 9.57 34.85 -22.07
CA THR A 4 10.24 34.27 -23.25
C THR A 4 9.75 32.85 -23.57
N ILE A 5 9.33 32.10 -22.55
CA ILE A 5 8.77 30.75 -22.71
C ILE A 5 7.41 30.80 -23.43
N PHE A 6 6.58 31.80 -23.13
CA PHE A 6 5.32 32.03 -23.86
C PHE A 6 5.54 32.35 -25.34
N ARG A 7 6.60 33.10 -25.68
CA ARG A 7 6.92 33.38 -27.09
C ARG A 7 7.47 32.17 -27.83
N PHE A 8 8.15 31.23 -27.16
CA PHE A 8 8.62 30.01 -27.83
C PHE A 8 7.45 29.08 -28.23
N PHE A 9 6.37 29.06 -27.43
CA PHE A 9 5.14 28.36 -27.79
C PHE A 9 4.29 29.12 -28.81
N HIS A 10 4.37 30.45 -28.86
CA HIS A 10 3.59 31.25 -29.82
C HIS A 10 4.27 31.46 -31.18
N SER A 11 5.60 31.39 -31.28
CA SER A 11 6.35 31.71 -32.51
C SER A 11 6.74 30.51 -33.38
N ARG A 12 6.46 29.28 -32.93
CA ARG A 12 6.40 28.12 -33.82
C ARG A 12 4.95 27.75 -33.98
N THR A 13 4.41 28.11 -35.13
CA THR A 13 3.11 27.69 -35.67
C THR A 13 2.97 26.17 -35.62
N ILE A 14 2.54 25.65 -34.47
CA ILE A 14 1.62 24.52 -34.38
C ILE A 14 0.22 25.14 -34.40
N GLN A 15 -0.09 25.88 -35.47
CA GLN A 15 -1.47 26.17 -35.80
C GLN A 15 -1.97 24.98 -36.61
N ASP A 16 -2.97 24.31 -36.04
CA ASP A 16 -3.87 23.37 -36.71
C ASP A 16 -3.29 22.02 -37.14
N ILE A 17 -2.56 21.34 -36.23
CA ILE A 17 -2.65 19.87 -36.22
C ILE A 17 -3.79 19.51 -35.28
N PRO A 18 -4.91 18.94 -35.76
CA PRO A 18 -6.00 18.48 -34.91
C PRO A 18 -5.56 17.21 -34.17
N LEU A 19 -4.69 17.37 -33.18
CA LEU A 19 -4.22 16.32 -32.28
C LEU A 19 -5.39 15.63 -31.54
N THR A 20 -6.53 16.30 -31.43
CA THR A 20 -7.70 15.81 -30.70
C THR A 20 -8.46 14.67 -31.38
N GLN A 21 -8.28 14.44 -32.69
CA GLN A 21 -9.02 13.39 -33.40
C GLN A 21 -8.18 12.13 -33.64
N THR A 22 -6.91 12.27 -34.00
CA THR A 22 -5.99 11.13 -34.20
C THR A 22 -5.60 10.45 -32.89
N LEU A 23 -5.51 11.21 -31.79
CA LEU A 23 -5.18 10.65 -30.46
C LEU A 23 -6.32 9.83 -29.84
N ARG A 24 -7.57 9.98 -30.31
CA ARG A 24 -8.72 9.22 -29.77
C ARG A 24 -8.67 7.73 -30.12
N ASN A 25 -8.00 7.38 -31.22
CA ASN A 25 -7.92 6.00 -31.72
C ASN A 25 -6.57 5.33 -31.42
N THR A 26 -5.57 6.08 -30.97
CA THR A 26 -4.33 5.48 -30.46
C THR A 26 -4.59 4.82 -29.11
N PRO A 27 -3.98 3.64 -28.84
CA PRO A 27 -4.00 3.05 -27.52
C PRO A 27 -3.53 4.09 -26.50
N THR A 28 -4.30 4.26 -25.42
CA THR A 28 -4.05 5.25 -24.36
C THR A 28 -2.60 5.25 -23.87
N CYS A 29 -1.95 4.08 -23.87
CA CYS A 29 -0.55 3.94 -23.49
C CYS A 29 0.45 4.72 -24.38
N VAL A 30 0.22 4.87 -25.69
CA VAL A 30 1.18 5.56 -26.59
C VAL A 30 1.15 7.07 -26.34
N VAL A 31 -0.04 7.62 -26.13
CA VAL A 31 -0.24 9.05 -25.86
C VAL A 31 0.40 9.43 -24.53
N GLU A 32 0.22 8.60 -23.50
CA GLU A 32 0.81 8.80 -22.18
C GLU A 32 2.35 8.75 -22.23
N VAL A 33 2.93 7.87 -23.04
CA VAL A 33 4.39 7.76 -23.23
C VAL A 33 4.97 9.02 -23.87
N VAL A 34 4.35 9.52 -24.94
CA VAL A 34 4.82 10.74 -25.62
C VAL A 34 4.65 11.95 -24.70
N ALA A 35 3.53 12.05 -24.00
CA ALA A 35 3.28 13.10 -23.02
C ALA A 35 4.33 13.07 -21.91
N PHE A 36 4.62 11.90 -21.35
CA PHE A 36 5.68 11.71 -20.37
C PHE A 36 7.07 12.14 -20.86
N ALA A 37 7.49 11.67 -22.04
CA ALA A 37 8.79 12.01 -22.61
C ALA A 37 8.91 13.52 -22.85
N THR A 38 7.81 14.17 -23.24
CA THR A 38 7.74 15.62 -23.44
C THR A 38 7.88 16.37 -22.11
N VAL A 39 7.12 15.97 -21.08
CA VAL A 39 7.21 16.55 -19.73
C VAL A 39 8.65 16.48 -19.21
N ARG A 40 9.33 15.32 -19.33
CA ARG A 40 10.72 15.19 -18.88
C ARG A 40 11.68 16.12 -19.61
N LYS A 41 11.55 16.24 -20.94
CA LYS A 41 12.39 17.14 -21.73
C LYS A 41 12.18 18.61 -21.33
N LEU A 42 10.93 19.03 -21.10
CA LEU A 42 10.63 20.39 -20.64
C LEU A 42 11.25 20.70 -19.28
N ILE A 43 11.15 19.77 -18.33
CA ILE A 43 11.76 19.96 -17.00
C ILE A 43 13.28 20.02 -17.11
N ALA A 44 13.88 19.07 -17.82
CA ALA A 44 15.32 18.91 -17.85
C ALA A 44 16.06 19.96 -18.67
N ASN A 45 15.53 20.27 -19.86
CA ASN A 45 16.22 21.14 -20.82
C ASN A 45 15.79 22.59 -20.68
N ASN A 46 14.60 22.83 -20.14
CA ASN A 46 14.02 24.17 -20.06
C ASN A 46 13.80 24.65 -18.62
N GLY A 47 14.03 23.81 -17.60
CA GLY A 47 13.87 24.18 -16.19
C GLY A 47 12.42 24.52 -15.81
N VAL A 48 11.44 24.03 -16.59
CA VAL A 48 10.02 24.31 -16.38
C VAL A 48 9.49 23.47 -15.23
N THR A 49 8.68 24.05 -14.35
CA THR A 49 8.07 23.34 -13.22
C THR A 49 6.86 22.51 -13.66
N PHE A 50 6.41 21.57 -12.83
CA PHE A 50 5.18 20.81 -13.12
C PHE A 50 3.96 21.73 -13.18
N GLU A 51 3.92 22.75 -12.31
CA GLU A 51 2.85 23.74 -12.21
C GLU A 51 2.76 24.59 -13.48
N ASP A 52 3.90 25.01 -14.02
CA ASP A 52 3.97 25.76 -15.27
C ASP A 52 3.48 24.92 -16.45
N ILE A 53 3.84 23.63 -16.49
CA ILE A 53 3.37 22.69 -17.51
C ILE A 53 1.85 22.48 -17.40
N ASP A 54 1.34 22.25 -16.19
CA ASP A 54 -0.09 22.00 -15.96
C ASP A 54 -0.95 23.22 -16.28
N ALA A 55 -0.43 24.43 -16.03
CA ALA A 55 -1.08 25.69 -16.39
C ALA A 55 -1.33 25.82 -17.91
N THR A 56 -0.48 25.22 -18.75
CA THR A 56 -0.68 25.21 -20.20
C THR A 56 -1.88 24.38 -20.65
N LYS A 57 -2.34 23.43 -19.81
CA LYS A 57 -3.36 22.42 -20.15
C LYS A 57 -3.05 21.65 -21.44
N ALA A 58 -1.77 21.55 -21.82
CA ALA A 58 -1.33 20.85 -23.02
C ALA A 58 -1.54 19.32 -22.94
N PHE A 59 -1.70 18.79 -21.73
CA PHE A 59 -1.88 17.36 -21.47
C PHE A 59 -3.23 17.05 -20.84
N LEU A 60 -3.79 15.87 -21.15
CA LEU A 60 -5.07 15.39 -20.61
C LEU A 60 -4.97 14.99 -19.12
N SER A 61 -3.76 14.73 -18.63
CA SER A 61 -3.49 14.38 -17.24
C SER A 61 -2.47 15.36 -16.65
N PRO A 62 -2.52 15.63 -15.34
CA PRO A 62 -1.49 16.40 -14.66
C PRO A 62 -0.10 15.83 -14.96
N SER A 63 0.85 16.69 -15.26
CA SER A 63 2.23 16.35 -15.65
C SER A 63 2.93 15.50 -14.59
N ARG A 64 2.66 15.75 -13.31
CA ARG A 64 3.14 14.90 -12.21
C ARG A 64 2.60 13.47 -12.31
N ARG A 65 1.30 13.32 -12.58
CA ARG A 65 0.66 12.01 -12.79
C ARG A 65 1.24 11.30 -14.00
N LEU A 66 1.61 12.00 -15.08
CA LEU A 66 2.26 11.41 -16.26
C LEU A 66 3.65 10.85 -15.93
N VAL A 67 4.44 11.56 -15.11
CA VAL A 67 5.72 11.07 -14.60
C VAL A 67 5.54 9.86 -13.70
N ASP A 68 4.52 9.88 -12.85
CA ASP A 68 4.21 8.72 -12.01
C ASP A 68 3.64 7.55 -12.80
N LEU A 69 2.86 7.78 -13.86
CA LEU A 69 2.33 6.79 -14.81
C LEU A 69 3.44 6.01 -15.51
N HIS A 70 4.55 6.67 -15.81
CA HIS A 70 5.73 6.00 -16.38
C HIS A 70 6.39 5.04 -15.40
N LYS A 71 6.39 5.34 -14.09
CA LYS A 71 6.83 4.38 -13.08
C LYS A 71 5.93 3.12 -13.06
N LYS A 72 4.72 3.18 -13.64
CA LYS A 72 3.69 2.14 -13.63
C LYS A 72 3.76 1.14 -14.77
N SER A 73 4.52 1.43 -15.82
CA SER A 73 4.39 0.70 -17.07
C SER A 73 5.70 0.01 -17.47
N ASP A 74 5.61 -1.30 -17.72
CA ASP A 74 6.60 -2.07 -18.49
C ASP A 74 6.57 -1.57 -19.93
N LEU A 75 7.11 -0.38 -20.13
CA LEU A 75 7.09 0.22 -21.44
C LEU A 75 8.07 -0.52 -22.34
N PRO A 76 7.68 -0.75 -23.61
CA PRO A 76 8.63 -1.28 -24.58
C PRO A 76 9.86 -0.39 -24.61
N GLN A 77 11.05 -1.01 -24.76
CA GLN A 77 12.31 -0.28 -24.83
C GLN A 77 12.31 0.64 -26.06
N TRP A 78 11.84 1.87 -25.90
CA TRP A 78 11.85 2.88 -26.95
C TRP A 78 13.19 3.62 -26.90
N PRO A 79 13.96 3.69 -28.00
CA PRO A 79 15.23 4.41 -28.05
C PRO A 79 15.15 5.86 -27.54
N ALA A 80 14.12 6.62 -27.94
CA ALA A 80 13.89 7.99 -27.48
C ALA A 80 13.58 8.10 -25.98
N LEU A 81 12.98 7.04 -25.39
CA LEU A 81 12.79 6.95 -23.95
C LEU A 81 14.11 6.67 -23.22
N LYS A 82 15.02 5.86 -23.77
CA LYS A 82 16.33 5.62 -23.13
C LYS A 82 17.09 6.94 -22.93
N GLU A 83 17.07 7.81 -23.92
CA GLU A 83 17.72 9.12 -23.85
C GLU A 83 17.02 10.03 -22.82
N ALA A 84 15.68 10.08 -22.82
CA ALA A 84 14.91 10.84 -21.84
C ALA A 84 15.00 10.28 -20.40
N LEU A 85 15.17 8.96 -20.25
CA LEU A 85 15.35 8.25 -18.98
C LEU A 85 16.74 8.50 -18.38
N SER A 86 17.75 8.67 -19.24
CA SER A 86 19.14 8.97 -18.86
C SER A 86 19.29 10.34 -18.20
N ILE A 87 18.35 11.24 -18.47
CA ILE A 87 18.26 12.52 -17.78
C ILE A 87 17.90 12.26 -16.32
N GLN A 88 18.85 12.44 -15.41
CA GLN A 88 18.57 12.36 -13.99
C GLN A 88 17.64 13.52 -13.61
N ILE A 89 16.37 13.22 -13.35
CA ILE A 89 15.50 14.14 -12.62
C ILE A 89 16.17 14.31 -11.24
N PRO A 90 16.39 15.54 -10.76
CA PRO A 90 16.96 15.76 -9.43
C PRO A 90 16.24 14.86 -8.43
N ARG A 91 16.99 13.92 -7.85
CA ARG A 91 16.42 12.96 -6.93
C ARG A 91 16.06 13.76 -5.69
N GLN A 92 14.79 14.14 -5.58
CA GLN A 92 14.30 14.80 -4.39
C GLN A 92 14.68 13.90 -3.22
N GLU A 93 15.41 14.43 -2.23
CA GLU A 93 15.75 13.67 -1.04
C GLU A 93 14.43 13.38 -0.32
N PHE A 94 13.91 12.18 -0.54
CA PHE A 94 12.69 11.75 0.09
C PHE A 94 13.02 11.33 1.51
N THR A 95 12.36 11.97 2.47
CA THR A 95 12.35 11.45 3.84
C THR A 95 11.72 10.04 3.82
N PRO A 96 12.14 9.13 4.71
CA PRO A 96 11.55 7.79 4.81
C PRO A 96 10.02 7.79 4.90
N LYS A 97 9.45 8.81 5.56
CA LYS A 97 7.99 8.98 5.65
C LYS A 97 7.34 9.35 4.31
N ALA A 98 7.96 10.23 3.53
CA ALA A 98 7.46 10.58 2.19
C ALA A 98 7.56 9.36 1.27
N LEU A 99 8.71 8.67 1.26
CA LEU A 99 8.90 7.45 0.48
C LEU A 99 7.88 6.36 0.85
N HIS A 100 7.59 6.20 2.13
CA HIS A 100 6.58 5.25 2.58
C HIS A 100 5.17 5.67 2.18
N ALA A 101 4.82 6.95 2.28
CA ALA A 101 3.52 7.46 1.82
C ALA A 101 3.33 7.19 0.33
N ASP A 102 4.33 7.51 -0.48
CA ASP A 102 4.36 7.19 -1.91
C ASP A 102 4.20 5.68 -2.11
N PHE A 103 5.02 4.86 -1.45
CA PHE A 103 4.93 3.40 -1.59
C PHE A 103 3.52 2.87 -1.30
N LEU A 104 2.83 3.39 -0.28
CA LEU A 104 1.46 2.99 0.05
C LEU A 104 0.42 3.43 -0.99
N GLU A 105 0.66 4.52 -1.71
CA GLU A 105 -0.18 4.98 -2.80
C GLU A 105 0.06 4.13 -4.06
N LEU A 106 1.31 3.76 -4.30
CA LEU A 106 1.70 3.06 -5.52
C LEU A 106 1.47 1.55 -5.42
N PHE A 107 1.63 0.92 -4.25
CA PHE A 107 1.48 -0.52 -4.13
C PHE A 107 0.06 -0.95 -3.80
N CYS A 108 -0.43 -1.94 -4.55
CA CYS A 108 -1.69 -2.57 -4.23
C CYS A 108 -1.56 -3.33 -2.90
N ASN A 109 -2.30 -2.90 -1.89
CA ASN A 109 -2.31 -3.58 -0.59
C ASN A 109 -3.14 -4.88 -0.59
N ASN A 110 -3.67 -5.29 -1.75
CA ASN A 110 -4.45 -6.50 -1.87
C ASN A 110 -3.52 -7.70 -1.75
N ARG A 111 -3.77 -8.59 -0.79
CA ARG A 111 -2.93 -9.77 -0.55
C ARG A 111 -2.82 -10.73 -1.74
N ASN A 112 -3.78 -10.70 -2.65
CA ASN A 112 -3.77 -11.51 -3.87
C ASN A 112 -3.17 -10.75 -5.05
N CYS A 113 -2.81 -9.48 -4.88
CA CYS A 113 -2.27 -8.61 -5.90
C CYS A 113 -1.21 -7.72 -5.26
N VAL A 114 0.00 -8.24 -5.11
CA VAL A 114 1.15 -7.50 -4.54
C VAL A 114 1.98 -6.93 -5.69
N ILE A 115 1.32 -6.17 -6.55
CA ILE A 115 1.97 -5.48 -7.66
C ILE A 115 1.88 -3.98 -7.42
N SER A 116 2.92 -3.28 -7.84
CA SER A 116 2.87 -1.82 -7.96
C SER A 116 1.82 -1.46 -9.02
N PHE A 117 1.07 -0.39 -8.76
CA PHE A 117 0.17 0.27 -9.68
C PHE A 117 -0.93 -0.61 -10.27
N CYS A 118 -1.53 -1.45 -9.43
CA CYS A 118 -2.62 -2.33 -9.86
C CYS A 118 -3.83 -1.53 -10.38
N SER A 119 -4.08 -1.60 -11.69
CA SER A 119 -5.27 -1.00 -12.33
C SER A 119 -6.58 -1.64 -11.89
N THR A 120 -6.55 -2.90 -11.45
CA THR A 120 -7.75 -3.59 -10.94
C THR A 120 -8.21 -3.07 -9.58
N HIS A 121 -7.34 -2.40 -8.82
CA HIS A 121 -7.60 -1.99 -7.44
C HIS A 121 -7.20 -0.54 -7.20
N GLU A 122 -7.74 0.40 -8.01
CA GLU A 122 -7.44 1.84 -7.95
C GLU A 122 -7.69 2.52 -6.59
N HIS A 123 -8.37 1.86 -5.65
CA HIS A 123 -8.72 2.41 -4.34
C HIS A 123 -8.34 1.49 -3.18
N THR A 124 -7.10 1.01 -3.17
CA THR A 124 -6.56 0.41 -1.94
C THR A 124 -6.25 1.50 -0.94
N SER A 125 -6.85 1.43 0.25
CA SER A 125 -6.51 2.38 1.30
C SER A 125 -5.13 2.14 1.87
N SER A 126 -4.55 3.19 2.42
CA SER A 126 -3.34 3.03 3.22
C SER A 126 -3.59 2.04 4.38
N PRO A 127 -2.67 1.08 4.62
CA PRO A 127 -2.75 0.22 5.78
C PRO A 127 -2.84 1.08 7.04
N ARG A 128 -3.66 0.64 7.98
CA ARG A 128 -3.80 1.34 9.26
C ARG A 128 -2.61 1.04 10.16
N PRO A 129 -2.16 2.02 10.96
CA PRO A 129 -1.28 1.76 12.08
C PRO A 129 -1.86 0.67 12.98
N ARG A 130 -0.98 -0.15 13.56
CA ARG A 130 -1.39 -1.26 14.43
C ARG A 130 -0.88 -1.01 15.83
N ALA A 131 -1.69 -1.37 16.81
CA ALA A 131 -1.22 -1.49 18.18
C ALA A 131 -0.37 -2.77 18.34
N PRO A 132 0.67 -2.77 19.18
CA PRO A 132 1.43 -3.96 19.52
C PRO A 132 0.51 -5.00 20.16
N LYS A 133 0.61 -6.25 19.71
CA LYS A 133 -0.07 -7.39 20.34
C LYS A 133 0.81 -8.05 21.39
N ILE A 134 2.12 -7.91 21.25
CA ILE A 134 3.11 -8.53 22.11
C ILE A 134 3.67 -7.43 23.03
N PRO A 135 3.57 -7.59 24.36
CA PRO A 135 4.23 -6.68 25.29
C PRO A 135 5.73 -6.63 24.99
N TYR A 136 6.33 -5.44 25.04
CA TYR A 136 7.73 -5.25 24.69
C TYR A 136 8.67 -6.13 25.54
N SER A 137 8.38 -6.27 26.84
CA SER A 137 9.12 -7.15 27.75
C SER A 137 9.09 -8.63 27.36
N LYS A 138 8.11 -9.06 26.56
CA LYS A 138 7.94 -10.44 26.08
C LYS A 138 8.43 -10.65 24.64
N LEU A 139 9.08 -9.64 24.06
CA LEU A 139 9.60 -9.73 22.69
C LEU A 139 10.81 -10.68 22.60
N GLY A 140 11.55 -10.87 23.71
CA GLY A 140 12.60 -11.88 23.79
C GLY A 140 12.06 -13.31 23.69
N ASP A 141 10.95 -13.58 24.38
CA ASP A 141 10.33 -14.91 24.47
C ASP A 141 9.88 -15.48 23.11
N THR A 142 9.64 -14.62 22.13
CA THR A 142 9.19 -15.02 20.79
C THR A 142 10.34 -15.40 19.85
N THR A 143 11.58 -15.16 20.27
CA THR A 143 12.78 -15.42 19.48
C THR A 143 13.48 -16.65 20.05
N SER A 144 13.55 -17.74 19.28
CA SER A 144 14.13 -19.00 19.75
C SER A 144 15.65 -19.05 19.71
N ARG A 145 16.30 -18.23 18.86
CA ARG A 145 17.75 -18.22 18.67
C ARG A 145 18.27 -16.80 18.38
N PRO A 146 19.48 -16.45 18.87
CA PRO A 146 20.10 -15.17 18.54
C PRO A 146 20.44 -15.10 17.04
N CYS A 147 20.28 -13.92 16.43
CA CYS A 147 20.62 -13.69 15.01
C CYS A 147 22.12 -13.50 14.75
N GLY A 148 22.95 -13.48 15.80
CA GLY A 148 24.40 -13.27 15.74
C GLY A 148 24.96 -12.78 17.08
N ASN A 149 26.26 -12.51 17.12
CA ASN A 149 26.99 -12.04 18.31
C ASN A 149 26.53 -10.66 18.84
N ARG A 150 25.85 -9.86 18.01
CA ARG A 150 25.26 -8.56 18.37
C ARG A 150 23.74 -8.62 18.47
N CYS A 151 23.18 -9.81 18.71
CA CYS A 151 21.75 -9.97 18.92
C CYS A 151 21.31 -9.30 20.22
N PHE A 152 20.07 -8.82 20.26
CA PHE A 152 19.48 -8.25 21.46
C PHE A 152 19.27 -9.26 22.60
N LEU A 153 19.28 -10.57 22.29
CA LEU A 153 19.22 -11.65 23.28
C LEU A 153 20.57 -11.94 23.93
N GLU A 154 21.68 -11.63 23.26
CA GLU A 154 23.01 -11.85 23.80
C GLU A 154 23.31 -10.83 24.90
N PRO A 155 23.94 -11.22 26.02
CA PRO A 155 24.31 -10.29 27.07
C PRO A 155 25.25 -9.21 26.54
N SER A 156 25.03 -7.97 26.98
CA SER A 156 25.89 -6.86 26.61
C SER A 156 27.27 -7.03 27.22
N SER A 157 28.29 -7.26 26.39
CA SER A 157 29.67 -7.07 26.82
C SER A 157 29.87 -5.57 27.07
N SER A 158 30.52 -5.20 28.18
CA SER A 158 30.82 -3.81 28.52
C SER A 158 31.67 -3.11 27.45
N VAL A 159 32.45 -3.89 26.69
CA VAL A 159 33.34 -3.42 25.62
C VAL A 159 32.55 -2.97 24.38
N ASP A 160 31.44 -3.63 24.04
CA ASP A 160 30.66 -3.30 22.84
C ASP A 160 30.01 -1.90 22.90
N LEU A 161 29.67 -1.43 24.10
CA LEU A 161 28.98 -0.15 24.31
C LEU A 161 29.84 1.07 23.98
N LEU A 162 31.17 0.96 24.10
CA LEU A 162 32.09 2.08 23.89
C LEU A 162 32.63 2.14 22.45
N VAL A 163 32.70 0.99 21.76
CA VAL A 163 33.43 0.88 20.48
C VAL A 163 32.50 0.88 19.26
N HIS A 164 31.23 0.53 19.42
CA HIS A 164 30.32 0.29 18.29
C HIS A 164 29.01 1.08 18.35
N GLY A 165 29.01 2.27 18.97
CA GLY A 165 27.92 3.21 18.86
C GLY A 165 27.71 3.60 17.40
N THR A 166 26.80 2.91 16.70
CA THR A 166 26.40 3.33 15.36
C THR A 166 25.63 4.62 15.50
N ALA A 167 26.11 5.69 14.87
CA ALA A 167 25.36 6.93 14.79
C ALA A 167 24.00 6.64 14.14
N TRP A 168 22.92 6.94 14.87
CA TRP A 168 21.57 7.00 14.34
C TRP A 168 21.35 8.42 13.86
N ASP A 169 21.09 8.60 12.57
CA ASP A 169 20.66 9.89 12.05
C ASP A 169 19.13 10.02 12.12
N SER A 170 18.63 11.22 11.82
CA SER A 170 17.19 11.50 11.85
C SER A 170 16.39 10.64 10.86
N ASN A 171 16.99 10.25 9.73
CA ASN A 171 16.34 9.41 8.72
C ASN A 171 16.22 7.97 9.23
N ASP A 172 17.25 7.44 9.87
CA ASP A 172 17.22 6.10 10.49
C ASP A 172 16.12 6.00 11.55
N ILE A 173 16.02 7.03 12.40
CA ILE A 173 15.01 7.10 13.47
C ILE A 173 13.61 7.21 12.85
N GLU A 174 13.42 8.04 11.83
CA GLU A 174 12.13 8.16 11.15
C GLU A 174 11.72 6.87 10.44
N LEU A 175 12.67 6.17 9.79
CA LEU A 175 12.44 4.88 9.17
C LEU A 175 12.00 3.84 10.20
N LEU A 176 12.72 3.72 11.31
CA LEU A 176 12.38 2.80 12.40
C LEU A 176 10.98 3.09 12.95
N HIS A 177 10.68 4.36 13.23
CA HIS A 177 9.37 4.79 13.70
C HIS A 177 8.26 4.47 12.69
N CYS A 178 8.52 4.68 11.40
CA CYS A 178 7.58 4.34 10.32
C CYS A 178 7.28 2.84 10.31
N ILE A 179 8.29 1.98 10.37
CA ILE A 179 8.10 0.52 10.37
C ILE A 179 7.32 0.08 11.62
N LEU A 180 7.69 0.57 12.80
CA LEU A 180 7.05 0.22 14.07
C LEU A 180 5.59 0.67 14.13
N LYS A 181 5.23 1.77 13.46
CA LYS A 181 3.84 2.25 13.37
C LYS A 181 2.91 1.23 12.68
N PHE A 182 3.38 0.49 11.68
CA PHE A 182 2.56 -0.47 10.93
C PHE A 182 2.78 -1.92 11.36
N SER A 183 3.98 -2.24 11.84
CA SER A 183 4.39 -3.57 12.28
C SER A 183 5.05 -3.50 13.65
N PRO A 184 4.30 -3.13 14.71
CA PRO A 184 4.87 -2.92 16.04
C PRO A 184 5.43 -4.21 16.67
N ASP A 185 4.99 -5.39 16.23
CA ASP A 185 5.43 -6.68 16.77
C ASP A 185 6.62 -7.30 16.00
N ILE A 186 7.18 -6.60 15.01
CA ILE A 186 8.37 -7.07 14.27
C ILE A 186 9.56 -7.25 15.22
N LEU A 187 10.43 -8.25 15.02
CA LEU A 187 11.55 -8.50 15.93
C LEU A 187 12.70 -7.51 15.70
N PRO A 188 13.51 -7.19 16.72
CA PRO A 188 14.70 -6.36 16.54
C PRO A 188 15.71 -6.97 15.56
N CYS A 189 15.70 -8.30 15.42
CA CYS A 189 16.53 -9.01 14.43
C CYS A 189 16.15 -8.66 12.99
N ASP A 190 14.85 -8.68 12.67
CA ASP A 190 14.36 -8.33 11.33
C ASP A 190 14.57 -6.83 11.05
N LEU A 191 14.31 -5.98 12.06
CA LEU A 191 14.56 -4.55 11.93
C LEU A 191 16.04 -4.22 11.74
N ALA A 192 16.96 -4.99 12.33
CA ALA A 192 18.40 -4.84 12.11
C ALA A 192 18.75 -4.93 10.62
N MET A 193 18.14 -5.89 9.93
CA MET A 193 18.33 -6.09 8.49
C MET A 193 17.73 -4.95 7.67
N ILE A 194 16.53 -4.49 8.05
CA ILE A 194 15.81 -3.42 7.32
C ILE A 194 16.51 -2.06 7.52
N CYS A 195 16.86 -1.71 8.76
CA CYS A 195 17.51 -0.45 9.11
C CYS A 195 19.02 -0.47 8.85
N ARG A 196 19.61 -1.64 8.55
CA ARG A 196 21.07 -1.84 8.41
C ARG A 196 21.84 -1.36 9.64
N LYS A 197 21.31 -1.65 10.83
CA LYS A 197 21.90 -1.35 12.13
C LYS A 197 22.09 -2.63 12.94
N PRO A 198 23.02 -2.68 13.91
CA PRO A 198 23.16 -3.83 14.79
C PRO A 198 21.87 -4.14 15.56
N CYS A 199 21.52 -5.42 15.70
CA CYS A 199 20.26 -5.85 16.30
C CYS A 199 20.04 -5.32 17.74
N ARG A 200 21.08 -5.36 18.57
CA ARG A 200 21.05 -4.81 19.92
C ARG A 200 20.78 -3.29 19.94
N GLU A 201 21.39 -2.54 19.01
CA GLU A 201 21.19 -1.09 18.89
C GLU A 201 19.74 -0.76 18.49
N VAL A 202 19.17 -1.51 17.55
CA VAL A 202 17.76 -1.36 17.16
C VAL A 202 16.82 -1.65 18.33
N HIS A 203 17.11 -2.68 19.13
CA HIS A 203 16.34 -2.97 20.33
C HIS A 203 16.42 -1.79 21.33
N ARG A 204 17.61 -1.24 21.58
CA ARG A 204 17.76 -0.05 22.44
C ARG A 204 16.96 1.14 21.90
N GLN A 205 17.13 1.48 20.63
CA GLN A 205 16.45 2.62 20.00
C GLN A 205 14.92 2.48 20.05
N ARG A 206 14.43 1.25 19.88
CA ARG A 206 13.00 0.95 20.00
C ARG A 206 12.47 1.16 21.42
N ALA A 207 13.25 0.84 22.45
CA ALA A 207 12.86 1.12 23.85
C ALA A 207 12.74 2.63 24.10
N GLU A 208 13.69 3.41 23.58
CA GLU A 208 13.68 4.87 23.69
C GLU A 208 12.46 5.51 23.01
N LEU A 209 12.14 5.06 21.78
CA LEU A 209 10.95 5.54 21.04
C LEU A 209 9.64 5.26 21.78
N ARG A 210 9.56 4.16 22.54
CA ARG A 210 8.36 3.84 23.34
C ARG A 210 8.14 4.85 24.45
N SER A 211 9.20 5.28 25.12
CA SER A 211 9.11 6.29 26.19
C SER A 211 8.56 7.63 25.70
N SER A 212 8.68 7.91 24.39
CA SER A 212 8.11 9.10 23.75
C SER A 212 6.64 8.96 23.34
N VAL A 213 6.13 7.74 23.16
CA VAL A 213 4.76 7.49 22.66
C VAL A 213 3.95 6.89 23.80
N ALA A 214 3.44 7.77 24.67
CA ALA A 214 2.49 7.39 25.71
C ALA A 214 1.30 6.61 25.10
N ASP A 215 0.90 5.55 25.80
CA ASP A 215 0.03 4.46 25.36
C ASP A 215 -1.10 4.87 24.39
N LEU A 216 -1.03 4.39 23.14
CA LEU A 216 -2.19 4.41 22.26
C LEU A 216 -3.31 3.58 22.93
N PRO A 217 -4.56 4.09 22.95
CA PRO A 217 -5.66 3.44 23.64
C PRO A 217 -5.85 2.01 23.12
N VAL A 218 -5.71 1.04 24.03
CA VAL A 218 -6.03 -0.35 23.74
C VAL A 218 -7.54 -0.45 23.59
N ASP A 219 -8.02 -0.71 22.36
CA ASP A 219 -9.44 -0.91 22.06
C ASP A 219 -10.01 -2.10 22.84
N LYS A 220 -10.48 -1.86 24.06
CA LYS A 220 -11.22 -2.84 24.89
C LYS A 220 -12.68 -2.93 24.43
N HIS A 221 -12.93 -3.17 23.14
CA HIS A 221 -14.28 -3.45 22.67
C HIS A 221 -14.66 -4.89 23.00
N ARG A 222 -15.32 -5.09 24.16
CA ARG A 222 -16.05 -6.33 24.45
C ARG A 222 -17.14 -6.52 23.40
N ASN A 223 -16.95 -7.49 22.51
CA ASN A 223 -17.98 -7.93 21.58
C ASN A 223 -19.10 -8.61 22.38
N ARG A 224 -20.12 -7.85 22.79
CA ARG A 224 -21.43 -8.44 23.09
C ARG A 224 -21.96 -9.00 21.77
N SER A 225 -22.13 -10.32 21.71
CA SER A 225 -22.73 -10.98 20.55
C SER A 225 -24.22 -10.62 20.49
N ASN A 226 -24.54 -9.49 19.86
CA ASN A 226 -25.90 -9.27 19.43
C ASN A 226 -26.19 -10.25 18.30
N ASN A 227 -27.21 -11.08 18.50
CA ASN A 227 -27.77 -11.97 17.50
C ASN A 227 -28.07 -11.16 16.24
N LEU A 228 -27.22 -11.26 15.22
CA LEU A 228 -27.51 -10.67 13.94
C LEU A 228 -28.60 -11.50 13.25
N PRO A 229 -29.56 -10.85 12.57
CA PRO A 229 -30.52 -11.52 11.71
C PRO A 229 -29.79 -12.47 10.74
N ARG A 230 -30.26 -13.72 10.65
CA ARG A 230 -29.63 -14.79 9.86
C ARG A 230 -29.85 -14.63 8.35
N ASP A 231 -30.77 -13.76 7.94
CA ASP A 231 -31.26 -13.74 6.57
C ASP A 231 -30.59 -12.62 5.78
N PHE A 232 -29.53 -13.00 5.07
CA PHE A 232 -28.94 -12.21 3.99
C PHE A 232 -29.59 -12.68 2.70
N GLU A 233 -30.72 -12.09 2.33
CA GLU A 233 -31.27 -12.25 0.98
C GLU A 233 -30.42 -11.39 0.04
N GLU A 234 -29.52 -12.06 -0.68
CA GLU A 234 -28.68 -11.45 -1.71
C GLU A 234 -29.39 -11.66 -3.05
N ASP A 235 -30.03 -10.60 -3.56
CA ASP A 235 -30.49 -10.59 -4.95
C ASP A 235 -29.26 -10.55 -5.86
N SER A 236 -28.88 -11.72 -6.37
CA SER A 236 -27.67 -11.89 -7.18
C SER A 236 -27.65 -11.09 -8.48
N THR A 237 -28.77 -10.46 -8.85
CA THR A 237 -28.86 -9.62 -10.07
C THR A 237 -28.30 -8.21 -9.88
N VAL A 238 -28.13 -7.74 -8.62
CA VAL A 238 -27.58 -6.41 -8.30
C VAL A 238 -26.35 -6.53 -7.38
N PHE A 239 -25.50 -7.52 -7.65
CA PHE A 239 -24.25 -7.66 -6.89
C PHE A 239 -23.19 -6.70 -7.45
N THR A 240 -23.10 -5.50 -6.88
CA THR A 240 -21.89 -4.69 -6.99
C THR A 240 -20.96 -5.10 -5.85
N PRO A 241 -19.82 -5.78 -6.10
CA PRO A 241 -18.92 -6.20 -5.03
C PRO A 241 -18.53 -4.97 -4.21
N PRO A 242 -18.96 -4.88 -2.94
CA PRO A 242 -18.69 -3.69 -2.17
C PRO A 242 -17.19 -3.60 -1.92
N LEU A 243 -16.65 -2.38 -2.02
CA LEU A 243 -15.30 -2.11 -1.54
C LEU A 243 -15.16 -2.67 -0.11
N PRO A 244 -14.06 -3.39 0.20
CA PRO A 244 -13.87 -3.96 1.52
C PRO A 244 -14.07 -2.89 2.60
N CYS A 245 -14.90 -3.16 3.61
CA CYS A 245 -15.22 -2.15 4.62
C CYS A 245 -13.98 -1.79 5.44
N GLN A 246 -13.83 -0.51 5.76
CA GLN A 246 -12.70 0.01 6.53
C GLN A 246 -13.18 1.04 7.54
N HIS A 247 -14.06 0.65 8.43
CA HIS A 247 -14.44 1.50 9.57
C HIS A 247 -13.78 0.95 10.84
N GLN A 248 -13.76 1.74 11.91
CA GLN A 248 -13.47 1.21 13.24
C GLN A 248 -14.76 0.66 13.86
N GLY A 249 -14.65 -0.26 14.81
CA GLY A 249 -15.79 -0.86 15.47
C GLY A 249 -16.57 -1.91 14.64
N PRO A 250 -17.78 -2.29 15.09
CA PRO A 250 -18.55 -3.39 14.51
C PRO A 250 -19.18 -3.03 13.16
N CYS A 251 -19.30 -4.01 12.25
CA CYS A 251 -19.93 -3.83 10.93
C CYS A 251 -21.46 -3.72 11.05
N ASN A 252 -21.97 -2.49 11.18
CA ASN A 252 -23.39 -2.21 11.32
C ASN A 252 -23.76 -0.88 10.64
N ASN A 253 -25.02 -0.46 10.78
CA ASN A 253 -25.48 0.82 10.23
C ASN A 253 -24.79 2.02 10.89
N ARG A 254 -24.50 1.94 12.20
CA ARG A 254 -23.90 3.05 12.98
C ARG A 254 -22.50 3.39 12.50
N THR A 255 -21.73 2.40 12.06
CA THR A 255 -20.39 2.59 11.49
C THR A 255 -20.41 2.84 9.98
N ALA A 256 -21.60 3.02 9.38
CA ALA A 256 -21.81 3.19 7.95
C ALA A 256 -21.10 2.12 7.09
N CYS A 257 -21.02 0.88 7.59
CA CYS A 257 -20.29 -0.21 6.93
C CYS A 257 -20.87 -0.51 5.53
N ALA A 258 -20.05 -0.38 4.48
CA ALA A 258 -20.44 -0.69 3.10
C ALA A 258 -21.01 -2.11 2.95
N CYS A 259 -20.36 -3.12 3.55
CA CYS A 259 -20.88 -4.50 3.54
C CYS A 259 -22.24 -4.63 4.25
N TYR A 260 -22.50 -3.81 5.28
CA TYR A 260 -23.80 -3.82 5.97
C TYR A 260 -24.88 -3.22 5.08
N LYS A 261 -24.61 -2.04 4.51
CA LYS A 261 -25.53 -1.32 3.62
C LYS A 261 -25.92 -2.14 2.40
N ASN A 262 -24.94 -2.83 1.80
CA ASN A 262 -25.14 -3.66 0.61
C ASN A 262 -25.67 -5.07 0.92
N LYS A 263 -26.09 -5.34 2.17
CA LYS A 263 -26.51 -6.67 2.66
C LYS A 263 -25.48 -7.81 2.44
N ALA A 264 -24.27 -7.49 1.97
CA ALA A 264 -23.22 -8.45 1.72
C ALA A 264 -22.51 -8.92 3.01
N ARG A 265 -21.79 -10.03 2.87
CA ARG A 265 -20.86 -10.52 3.89
C ARG A 265 -19.53 -9.77 3.84
N CYS A 266 -18.85 -9.67 4.98
CA CYS A 266 -17.48 -9.16 5.00
C CYS A 266 -16.53 -10.26 4.52
N HIS A 267 -15.67 -9.96 3.55
CA HIS A 267 -14.66 -10.91 3.09
C HIS A 267 -13.39 -10.83 3.93
N THR A 268 -12.43 -11.71 3.63
CA THR A 268 -11.09 -11.72 4.26
C THR A 268 -10.35 -10.38 4.12
N ARG A 269 -10.70 -9.59 3.11
CA ARG A 269 -10.13 -8.27 2.79
C ARG A 269 -10.73 -7.12 3.59
N CYS A 270 -11.89 -7.30 4.22
CA CYS A 270 -12.48 -6.24 5.03
C CYS A 270 -11.57 -5.92 6.23
N GLY A 271 -11.43 -4.63 6.53
CA GLY A 271 -10.66 -4.10 7.66
C GLY A 271 -11.30 -4.32 9.02
N CYS A 272 -12.48 -4.96 9.07
CA CYS A 272 -13.13 -5.35 10.31
C CYS A 272 -12.41 -6.53 11.00
N THR A 273 -12.72 -6.72 12.28
CA THR A 273 -12.08 -7.75 13.11
C THR A 273 -12.33 -9.18 12.59
N LYS A 274 -11.47 -10.14 12.95
CA LYS A 274 -11.68 -11.55 12.61
C LYS A 274 -12.94 -12.14 13.27
N THR A 275 -13.37 -11.54 14.38
CA THR A 275 -14.60 -11.89 15.10
C THR A 275 -15.83 -11.17 14.55
N CYS A 276 -15.71 -10.41 13.46
CA CYS A 276 -16.85 -9.74 12.86
C CYS A 276 -17.93 -10.78 12.49
N PRO A 277 -19.15 -10.66 13.01
CA PRO A 277 -20.19 -11.66 12.79
C PRO A 277 -20.70 -11.69 11.34
N ARG A 278 -20.49 -10.62 10.56
CA ARG A 278 -20.77 -10.59 9.11
C ARG A 278 -19.67 -11.22 8.26
N ARG A 279 -18.52 -11.56 8.85
CA ARG A 279 -17.39 -12.10 8.10
C ARG A 279 -17.70 -13.50 7.59
N TRP A 280 -17.40 -13.74 6.32
CA TRP A 280 -17.49 -15.07 5.74
C TRP A 280 -16.55 -16.04 6.46
N LYS A 281 -17.11 -17.13 6.98
CA LYS A 281 -16.37 -18.15 7.74
C LYS A 281 -15.88 -19.32 6.87
N GLY A 282 -16.23 -19.34 5.59
CA GLY A 282 -16.08 -20.53 4.75
C GLY A 282 -17.21 -21.54 4.94
N CYS A 283 -17.15 -22.65 4.22
CA CYS A 283 -18.01 -23.81 4.46
C CYS A 283 -17.36 -24.78 5.46
N SER A 284 -18.17 -25.57 6.15
CA SER A 284 -17.73 -26.66 7.03
C SER A 284 -17.76 -28.02 6.31
N CYS A 285 -17.81 -28.03 4.98
CA CYS A 285 -17.80 -29.25 4.19
C CYS A 285 -16.54 -30.09 4.51
N ALA A 286 -16.72 -31.39 4.74
CA ALA A 286 -15.60 -32.29 4.93
C ALA A 286 -14.71 -32.35 3.68
N LYS A 287 -13.42 -32.66 3.86
CA LYS A 287 -12.54 -32.98 2.72
C LYS A 287 -13.12 -34.19 1.98
N ARG A 288 -13.02 -34.20 0.64
CA ARG A 288 -13.49 -35.31 -0.20
C ARG A 288 -12.85 -36.60 0.29
N ARG A 289 -13.66 -37.59 0.67
CA ARG A 289 -13.18 -38.95 0.94
C ARG A 289 -12.65 -39.53 -0.39
N ALA A 290 -11.54 -40.27 -0.33
CA ALA A 290 -11.02 -40.97 -1.50
C ALA A 290 -12.13 -41.83 -2.12
N GLY A 291 -12.41 -41.65 -3.42
CA GLY A 291 -13.45 -42.39 -4.15
C GLY A 291 -14.83 -41.74 -4.26
N ALA A 292 -15.14 -40.64 -3.54
CA ALA A 292 -16.43 -39.96 -3.73
C ALA A 292 -16.52 -39.31 -5.12
N THR A 293 -17.57 -39.54 -5.91
CA THR A 293 -17.71 -39.00 -7.29
C THR A 293 -18.10 -37.53 -7.33
N VAL A 294 -18.85 -37.04 -6.34
CA VAL A 294 -19.32 -35.64 -6.27
C VAL A 294 -18.42 -34.80 -5.37
N GLY A 295 -18.03 -33.62 -5.84
CA GLY A 295 -17.28 -32.65 -5.02
C GLY A 295 -18.12 -32.16 -3.83
N VAL A 296 -17.54 -32.16 -2.62
CA VAL A 296 -18.26 -31.87 -1.35
C VAL A 296 -18.84 -30.45 -1.30
N CYS A 297 -18.33 -29.54 -2.14
CA CYS A 297 -18.75 -28.15 -2.21
C CYS A 297 -19.63 -27.84 -3.44
N ARG A 298 -20.36 -28.82 -3.98
CA ARG A 298 -21.24 -28.67 -5.17
C ARG A 298 -22.74 -28.84 -4.88
N THR A 299 -23.14 -28.87 -3.61
CA THR A 299 -24.54 -29.05 -3.20
C THR A 299 -25.04 -27.83 -2.45
N ASN A 300 -26.37 -27.65 -2.39
CA ASN A 300 -27.00 -26.56 -1.62
C ASN A 300 -26.73 -26.64 -0.10
N HIS A 301 -26.19 -27.76 0.40
CA HIS A 301 -25.70 -27.89 1.78
C HIS A 301 -24.38 -27.14 2.01
N CYS A 302 -23.57 -26.93 0.96
CA CYS A 302 -22.35 -26.15 1.05
C CYS A 302 -22.68 -24.65 1.03
N SER A 303 -22.32 -23.93 2.08
CA SER A 303 -22.53 -22.48 2.13
C SER A 303 -21.82 -21.76 0.97
N CYS A 304 -20.62 -22.19 0.54
CA CYS A 304 -19.93 -21.57 -0.60
C CYS A 304 -20.71 -21.73 -1.90
N PHE A 305 -21.27 -22.91 -2.14
CA PHE A 305 -22.07 -23.20 -3.33
C PHE A 305 -23.37 -22.39 -3.33
N ARG A 306 -24.06 -22.35 -2.20
CA ARG A 306 -25.32 -21.59 -2.04
C ARG A 306 -25.13 -20.10 -2.32
N GLU A 307 -23.98 -19.55 -1.95
CA GLU A 307 -23.66 -18.12 -2.14
C GLU A 307 -22.94 -17.89 -3.49
N LYS A 308 -22.93 -18.88 -4.39
CA LYS A 308 -22.31 -18.83 -5.72
C LYS A 308 -20.85 -18.36 -5.72
N LEU A 309 -20.13 -18.61 -4.62
CA LEU A 309 -18.71 -18.32 -4.53
C LEU A 309 -17.93 -19.37 -5.32
N GLN A 310 -17.03 -18.93 -6.20
CA GLN A 310 -16.09 -19.85 -6.86
C GLN A 310 -15.18 -20.46 -5.79
N VAL A 311 -15.29 -21.79 -5.61
CA VAL A 311 -14.52 -22.62 -4.67
C VAL A 311 -13.26 -23.14 -5.36
#